data_AF-A0A2H6IP27-F1
#
_entry.id   AF-A0A2H6IP27-F1
#
_cell.length_a   1.000
_cell.length_b   1.000
_cell.length_c   1.000
_cell.angle_alpha   90.00
_cell.angle_beta   90.00
_cell.angle_gamma   90.00
#
_symmetry.space_group_name_H-M   'P 1'
#
loop_
_entity.id
_entity.type
_entity.pdbx_description
1 polymer ?
#
loop_
_entity_poly.entity_id
_entity_poly.type
_entity_poly.pdbx_seq_one_letter_code
_entity_poly.pdbx_strand_id
1 'polypeptide(L)'
;MVRYYGFYSNKSRGLRLKNGLVRPGDEPLENDVEVEIIDVSEYEPKRIPSKTWRECIKKIWEVDPLECPNCGGEMKIISFITEASVIKQILQNLNLWAERLSRDPPEWELSYADNSFVREPFDDGWEYSAPLYSA
;
A
#
# COMPACT_ATOMS: atom_id res chain seq x y z
N MET A 1 -19.34 -4.62 -2.85
CA MET A 1 -19.37 -3.28 -2.22
C MET A 1 -20.05 -2.32 -3.17
N VAL A 2 -21.25 -1.82 -2.82
CA VAL A 2 -22.03 -0.92 -3.69
C VAL A 2 -21.59 0.52 -3.44
N ARG A 3 -21.16 1.21 -4.49
CA ARG A 3 -20.80 2.64 -4.42
C ARG A 3 -22.02 3.46 -4.80
N TYR A 4 -22.56 4.21 -3.83
CA TYR A 4 -23.68 5.11 -4.07
C TYR A 4 -23.17 6.45 -4.61
N TYR A 5 -23.72 6.86 -5.75
CA TYR A 5 -23.40 8.12 -6.43
C TYR A 5 -24.59 9.08 -6.43
N GLY A 6 -24.31 10.35 -6.73
CA GLY A 6 -25.35 11.38 -6.85
C GLY A 6 -26.17 11.51 -5.58
N PHE A 7 -27.50 11.47 -5.73
CA PHE A 7 -28.49 11.68 -4.68
C PHE A 7 -28.39 10.70 -3.49
N TYR A 8 -27.84 9.51 -3.72
CA TYR A 8 -27.70 8.48 -2.69
C TYR A 8 -26.30 8.44 -2.05
N SER A 9 -25.37 9.30 -2.48
CA SER A 9 -24.04 9.38 -1.88
C SER A 9 -24.11 9.91 -0.43
N ASN A 10 -23.24 9.40 0.44
CA ASN A 10 -23.16 9.85 1.85
C ASN A 10 -22.95 11.36 1.98
N LYS A 11 -22.13 11.95 1.09
CA LYS A 11 -21.91 13.39 1.01
C LYS A 11 -23.21 14.15 0.71
N SER A 12 -23.94 13.75 -0.33
CA SER A 12 -25.21 14.39 -0.70
C SER A 12 -26.27 14.27 0.39
N ARG A 13 -26.31 13.13 1.10
CA ARG A 13 -27.24 12.89 2.20
C ARG A 13 -26.96 13.80 3.40
N GLY A 14 -25.68 13.93 3.79
CA GLY A 14 -25.28 14.83 4.88
C GLY A 14 -25.56 16.31 4.56
N LEU A 15 -25.35 16.73 3.30
CA LEU A 15 -25.69 18.08 2.83
C LEU A 15 -27.20 18.37 2.91
N ARG A 16 -28.05 17.39 2.57
CA ARG A 16 -29.50 17.55 2.69
C ARG A 16 -29.94 17.73 4.13
N LEU A 17 -29.42 16.90 5.04
CA LEU A 17 -29.69 17.01 6.48
C LEU A 17 -29.28 18.37 7.04
N LYS A 18 -28.08 18.87 6.72
CA LYS A 18 -27.63 20.21 7.14
C LYS A 18 -28.50 21.35 6.60
N ASN A 19 -29.05 21.19 5.41
CA ASN A 19 -29.92 22.17 4.78
C ASN A 19 -31.40 21.98 5.16
N GLY A 20 -31.73 21.08 6.11
CA GLY A 20 -33.10 20.79 6.53
C GLY A 20 -33.98 20.13 5.45
N LEU A 21 -33.37 19.62 4.38
CA LEU A 21 -34.06 18.98 3.28
C LEU A 21 -34.27 17.50 3.59
N VAL A 22 -35.51 17.11 3.84
CA VAL A 22 -35.91 15.73 4.12
C VAL A 22 -36.41 15.08 2.81
N ARG A 23 -36.23 13.76 2.65
CA ARG A 23 -36.80 13.06 1.49
C ARG A 23 -38.33 12.99 1.63
N PRO A 24 -39.09 12.98 0.54
CA PRO A 24 -40.52 12.69 0.61
C PRO A 24 -40.73 11.30 1.26
N GLY A 25 -41.31 11.28 2.46
CA GLY A 25 -41.57 10.06 3.24
C GLY A 25 -40.59 9.76 4.40
N ASP A 26 -39.50 10.52 4.56
CA ASP A 26 -38.69 10.47 5.79
C ASP A 26 -39.39 11.38 6.85
N GLU A 27 -39.62 10.89 8.07
CA GLU A 27 -40.14 11.73 9.17
C GLU A 27 -39.07 12.74 9.61
N PRO A 28 -39.43 14.01 9.89
CA PRO A 28 -38.50 14.96 10.48
C PRO A 28 -38.04 14.41 11.82
N LEU A 29 -36.72 14.28 12.02
CA LEU A 29 -36.17 13.96 13.33
C LEU A 29 -36.55 15.11 14.27
N GLU A 30 -37.34 14.83 15.31
CA GLU A 30 -37.63 15.79 16.37
C GLU A 30 -36.30 16.24 16.99
N ASN A 31 -36.08 17.55 16.91
CA ASN A 31 -34.83 18.20 17.28
C ASN A 31 -34.70 18.29 18.80
N ASP A 32 -34.49 17.20 19.53
CA ASP A 32 -34.18 17.27 20.98
C ASP A 32 -33.30 16.11 21.49
N VAL A 33 -32.61 15.39 20.60
CA VAL A 33 -31.40 14.70 21.06
C VAL A 33 -30.30 15.75 20.97
N GLU A 34 -29.79 16.21 22.11
CA GLU A 34 -28.52 16.91 22.19
C GLU A 34 -27.46 16.02 21.52
N VAL A 35 -27.28 16.22 20.21
CA VAL A 35 -26.21 15.57 19.47
C VAL A 35 -24.96 16.29 19.93
N GLU A 36 -24.24 15.69 20.90
CA GLU A 36 -22.87 16.09 21.18
C GLU A 36 -22.09 15.92 19.87
N ILE A 37 -21.86 17.06 19.21
CA ILE A 37 -21.02 17.12 18.02
C ILE A 37 -19.60 16.90 18.52
N ILE A 38 -19.17 15.64 18.51
CA ILE A 38 -17.78 15.29 18.76
C ILE A 38 -16.98 16.01 17.67
N ASP A 39 -16.15 16.97 18.07
CA ASP A 39 -15.28 17.69 17.16
C ASP A 39 -14.16 16.75 16.71
N VAL A 40 -14.32 16.17 15.53
CA VAL A 40 -13.37 15.24 14.89
C VAL A 40 -12.38 16.02 13.99
N SER A 41 -12.34 17.36 14.06
CA SER A 41 -11.44 18.16 13.23
C SER A 41 -9.95 17.86 13.48
N GLU A 42 -9.62 17.47 14.71
CA GLU A 42 -8.27 17.06 15.11
C GLU A 42 -7.97 15.57 14.84
N TYR A 43 -8.95 14.79 14.38
CA TYR A 43 -8.73 13.36 14.13
C TYR A 43 -7.99 13.17 12.81
N GLU A 44 -6.70 12.92 12.92
CA GLU A 44 -5.90 12.42 11.82
C GLU A 44 -6.13 10.90 11.67
N PRO A 45 -6.77 10.42 10.59
CA PRO A 45 -6.90 8.98 10.38
C PRO A 45 -5.50 8.38 10.27
N LYS A 46 -5.20 7.42 11.15
CA LYS A 46 -3.93 6.67 11.09
C LYS A 46 -3.74 6.15 9.67
N ARG A 47 -2.56 6.36 9.10
CA ARG A 47 -2.22 5.87 7.77
C ARG A 47 -2.54 4.39 7.69
N ILE A 48 -3.49 4.04 6.82
CA ILE A 48 -3.81 2.65 6.54
C ILE A 48 -2.54 2.06 5.92
N PRO A 49 -1.94 1.03 6.55
CA PRO A 49 -0.71 0.48 6.03
C PRO A 49 -0.96 -0.17 4.67
N SER A 50 0.10 -0.25 3.86
CA SER A 50 0.03 -0.78 2.50
C SER A 50 -0.53 -2.22 2.48
N LYS A 51 -1.09 -2.63 1.33
CA LYS A 51 -1.50 -4.03 1.15
C LYS A 51 -0.33 -4.99 1.36
N THR A 52 0.87 -4.60 0.93
CA THR A 52 2.11 -5.36 1.12
C THR A 52 2.46 -5.55 2.60
N TRP A 53 2.30 -4.52 3.44
CA TRP A 53 2.48 -4.67 4.89
C TRP A 53 1.53 -5.70 5.49
N ARG A 54 0.25 -5.64 5.10
CA ARG A 54 -0.76 -6.61 5.54
C ARG A 54 -0.39 -8.03 5.14
N GLU A 55 0.10 -8.23 3.93
CA GLU A 55 0.56 -9.54 3.43
C GLU A 55 1.81 -10.04 4.15
N CYS A 56 2.79 -9.17 4.44
CA CYS A 56 3.97 -9.52 5.24
C CYS A 56 3.58 -9.96 6.65
N ILE A 57 2.68 -9.21 7.29
CA ILE A 57 2.13 -9.56 8.60
C ILE A 57 1.44 -10.93 8.50
N LYS A 58 0.55 -11.16 7.53
CA LYS A 58 -0.13 -12.45 7.36
C LYS A 58 0.86 -13.63 7.31
N LYS A 59 1.97 -13.50 6.57
CA LYS A 59 3.01 -14.56 6.50
C LYS A 59 3.71 -14.81 7.83
N ILE A 60 3.95 -13.76 8.62
CA ILE A 60 4.57 -13.87 9.96
C ILE A 60 3.58 -14.52 10.94
N TRP A 61 2.29 -14.21 10.85
CA TRP A 61 1.28 -14.79 11.74
C TRP A 61 0.92 -16.24 11.41
N GLU A 62 1.20 -16.71 10.19
CA GLU A 62 0.96 -18.10 9.79
C GLU A 62 1.99 -19.08 10.36
N VAL A 63 3.14 -18.61 10.86
CA VAL A 63 4.23 -19.45 11.38
C VAL A 63 4.66 -18.94 12.74
N ASP A 64 4.59 -19.76 13.78
CA ASP A 64 5.13 -19.39 15.09
C ASP A 64 6.67 -19.50 15.08
N PRO A 65 7.42 -18.39 15.12
CA PRO A 65 8.88 -18.43 15.12
C PRO A 65 9.46 -18.99 16.43
N LEU A 66 8.64 -19.17 17.47
CA LEU A 66 9.03 -19.77 18.73
C LEU A 66 8.74 -21.27 18.78
N GLU A 67 8.23 -21.88 17.72
CA GLU A 67 8.09 -23.34 17.65
C GLU A 67 9.31 -23.96 16.95
N CYS A 68 9.94 -24.95 17.59
CA CYS A 68 11.06 -25.65 16.99
C CYS A 68 10.59 -26.53 15.81
N PRO A 69 11.11 -26.34 14.58
CA PRO A 69 10.64 -27.08 13.41
C PRO A 69 11.01 -28.58 13.44
N ASN A 70 11.92 -29.01 14.31
CA ASN A 70 12.34 -30.41 14.42
C ASN A 70 11.56 -31.19 15.49
N CYS A 71 11.18 -30.55 16.60
CA CYS A 71 10.55 -31.24 17.73
C CYS A 71 9.24 -30.61 18.23
N GLY A 72 8.80 -29.47 17.70
CA GLY A 72 7.58 -28.77 18.13
C GLY A 72 7.66 -28.13 19.51
N GLY A 73 8.84 -28.06 20.13
CA GLY A 73 9.02 -27.45 21.44
C GLY A 73 9.04 -25.92 21.38
N GLU A 74 8.64 -25.28 22.48
CA GLU A 74 8.72 -23.82 22.63
C GLU A 74 10.17 -23.33 22.79
N MET A 75 10.57 -22.39 21.94
CA MET A 75 11.85 -21.71 21.93
C MET A 75 11.76 -20.37 22.67
N LYS A 76 12.87 -19.92 23.25
CA LYS A 76 12.95 -18.64 23.96
C LYS A 76 13.99 -17.73 23.31
N ILE A 77 13.66 -16.45 23.20
CA ILE A 77 14.61 -15.42 22.77
C ILE A 77 15.57 -15.16 23.92
N ILE A 78 16.86 -15.42 23.70
CA ILE A 78 17.92 -15.25 24.72
C ILE A 78 18.53 -13.84 24.62
N SER A 79 18.74 -13.34 23.40
CA SER A 79 19.33 -12.02 23.16
C SER A 79 19.01 -11.51 21.76
N PHE A 80 19.20 -10.21 21.55
CA PHE A 80 19.17 -9.58 20.24
C PHE A 80 20.59 -9.18 19.83
N ILE A 81 21.02 -9.61 18.65
CA ILE A 81 22.33 -9.28 18.08
C ILE A 81 22.12 -8.21 17.01
N THR A 82 22.64 -7.02 17.23
CA THR A 82 22.47 -5.87 16.33
C THR A 82 23.75 -5.48 15.60
N GLU A 83 24.92 -5.93 16.08
CA GLU A 83 26.22 -5.58 15.50
C GLU A 83 26.48 -6.36 14.20
N ALA A 84 26.72 -5.63 13.10
CA ALA A 84 26.83 -6.22 11.76
C ALA A 84 28.02 -7.17 11.59
N SER A 85 29.15 -6.87 12.25
CA SER A 85 30.36 -7.69 12.28
C SER A 85 30.07 -9.08 12.87
N VAL A 86 29.40 -9.11 14.03
CA VAL A 86 29.01 -10.33 14.75
C VAL A 86 28.00 -11.13 13.95
N ILE A 87 26.97 -10.48 13.39
CA ILE A 87 25.99 -11.13 12.52
C ILE A 87 26.69 -11.80 11.34
N LYS A 88 27.63 -11.12 10.68
CA LYS A 88 28.40 -11.68 9.56
C LYS A 88 29.19 -12.91 9.99
N GLN A 89 29.91 -12.86 11.10
CA GLN A 89 30.70 -13.99 11.60
C GLN A 89 29.82 -15.23 11.89
N ILE A 90 28.68 -15.03 12.55
CA ILE A 90 27.73 -16.11 12.86
C ILE A 90 27.21 -16.75 11.56
N LEU A 91 26.76 -15.92 10.61
CA LEU A 91 26.22 -16.41 9.34
C LEU A 91 27.27 -17.13 8.48
N GLN A 92 28.52 -16.66 8.49
CA GLN A 92 29.62 -17.34 7.81
C GLN A 92 29.89 -18.73 8.41
N ASN A 93 29.93 -18.83 9.74
CA ASN A 93 30.14 -20.12 10.43
C ASN A 93 28.99 -21.12 10.17
N LEU A 94 27.77 -20.63 9.99
CA LEU A 94 26.61 -21.45 9.66
C LEU A 94 26.51 -21.77 8.15
N ASN A 95 27.44 -21.28 7.32
CA ASN A 95 27.35 -21.33 5.85
C ASN A 95 26.06 -20.72 5.28
N LEU A 96 25.45 -19.78 6.00
CA LEU A 96 24.23 -19.06 5.61
C LEU A 96 24.52 -17.67 5.02
N TRP A 97 25.79 -17.26 5.00
CA TRP A 97 26.19 -16.02 4.37
C TRP A 97 26.12 -16.12 2.85
N ALA A 98 24.97 -15.77 2.28
CA ALA A 98 24.85 -15.51 0.86
C ALA A 98 25.40 -14.11 0.58
N GLU A 99 26.47 -14.02 -0.20
CA GLU A 99 26.86 -12.76 -0.83
C GLU A 99 25.65 -12.29 -1.62
N ARG A 100 25.08 -11.14 -1.25
CA ARG A 100 23.85 -10.65 -1.90
C ARG A 100 24.17 -10.48 -3.38
N LEU A 101 23.72 -11.43 -4.18
CA LEU A 101 23.52 -11.17 -5.60
C LEU A 101 22.66 -9.92 -5.67
N SER A 102 23.15 -8.94 -6.42
CA SER A 102 22.47 -7.67 -6.61
C SER A 102 21.01 -7.99 -6.94
N ARG A 103 20.05 -7.38 -6.24
CA ARG A 103 18.62 -7.52 -6.58
C ARG A 103 18.27 -6.71 -7.83
N ASP A 104 19.26 -6.49 -8.67
CA ASP A 104 19.05 -5.86 -9.94
C ASP A 104 18.04 -6.73 -10.68
N PRO A 105 17.09 -6.09 -11.39
CA PRO A 105 16.23 -6.82 -12.30
C PRO A 105 17.11 -7.75 -13.14
N PRO A 106 16.67 -9.00 -13.41
CA PRO A 106 17.42 -9.86 -14.31
C PRO A 106 17.77 -9.06 -15.55
N GLU A 107 19.02 -9.17 -15.99
CA GLU A 107 19.47 -8.55 -17.23
C GLU A 107 18.54 -9.07 -18.32
N TRP A 108 17.63 -8.20 -18.75
CA TRP A 108 16.71 -8.50 -19.82
C TRP A 108 17.62 -8.60 -21.03
N GLU A 109 17.99 -9.83 -21.39
CA GLU A 109 18.66 -10.09 -22.66
C GLU A 109 17.80 -9.41 -23.70
N LEU A 110 18.36 -8.33 -24.22
CA LEU A 110 17.82 -7.48 -25.25
C LEU A 110 17.69 -8.33 -26.51
N SER A 111 16.71 -9.22 -26.57
CA SER A 111 16.32 -9.95 -27.76
C SER A 111 15.57 -9.01 -28.72
N TYR A 112 16.09 -7.80 -28.91
CA TYR A 112 15.75 -6.93 -30.05
C TYR A 112 16.66 -7.25 -31.24
N ALA A 113 16.95 -8.54 -31.47
CA ALA A 113 17.48 -8.99 -32.74
C ALA A 113 16.35 -9.30 -33.76
N ASP A 114 15.09 -9.03 -33.41
CA ASP A 114 14.05 -8.88 -34.43
C ASP A 114 13.96 -7.40 -34.85
N ASN A 115 14.81 -7.05 -35.82
CA ASN A 115 14.79 -5.75 -36.52
C ASN A 115 13.53 -5.57 -37.41
N SER A 116 12.45 -6.33 -37.19
CA SER A 116 11.18 -6.20 -37.93
C SER A 116 10.25 -5.11 -37.38
N PHE A 117 10.51 -4.58 -36.17
CA PHE A 117 9.71 -3.49 -35.62
C PHE A 117 10.08 -2.15 -36.26
N VAL A 118 9.38 -1.79 -37.33
CA VAL A 118 9.33 -0.42 -37.84
C VAL A 118 8.60 0.41 -36.78
N ARG A 119 9.34 1.25 -36.04
CA ARG A 119 8.71 2.27 -35.20
C ARG A 119 8.13 3.33 -36.13
N GLU A 120 6.86 3.20 -36.45
CA GLU A 120 6.12 4.31 -37.05
C GLU A 120 5.97 5.41 -35.99
N PRO A 121 6.27 6.67 -36.32
CA PRO A 121 5.91 7.79 -35.47
C PRO A 121 4.42 7.72 -35.17
N PHE A 122 4.07 7.60 -33.89
CA PHE A 122 2.68 7.74 -33.46
C PHE A 122 2.32 9.21 -33.59
N ASP A 123 1.60 9.57 -34.65
CA ASP A 123 1.02 10.89 -34.81
C ASP A 123 -0.11 11.03 -33.77
N ASP A 124 0.25 11.57 -32.61
CA ASP A 124 -0.69 11.89 -31.54
C ASP A 124 -1.51 13.16 -31.83
N GLY A 125 -1.31 13.79 -33.00
CA GLY A 125 -1.99 15.02 -33.40
C GLY A 125 -1.53 16.26 -32.63
N TRP A 126 -0.42 16.16 -31.89
CA TRP A 126 0.17 17.30 -31.18
C TRP A 126 1.33 17.86 -32.00
N GLU A 127 1.22 19.12 -32.42
CA GLU A 127 2.38 19.86 -32.93
C GLU A 127 3.38 20.06 -31.79
N TYR A 128 4.35 19.14 -31.68
CA TYR A 128 5.55 19.38 -30.89
C TYR A 128 6.33 20.52 -31.56
N SER A 129 6.04 21.75 -31.13
CA SER A 129 6.90 22.88 -31.42
C SER A 129 8.24 22.62 -30.76
N ALA A 130 9.21 22.14 -31.55
CA ALA A 130 10.56 21.92 -31.08
C ALA A 130 11.10 23.25 -30.50
N PRO A 131 11.53 23.30 -29.23
CA PRO A 131 12.16 24.49 -28.70
C PRO A 131 13.44 24.74 -29.48
N LEU A 132 13.53 25.94 -30.07
CA LEU A 132 14.72 26.46 -30.73
C LEU A 132 15.85 26.61 -29.71
N TYR A 133 16.62 25.56 -29.48
CA TYR A 133 17.94 25.69 -28.89
C TYR A 133 18.89 26.16 -30.00
N SER A 134 19.13 27.47 -30.04
CA SER A 134 20.21 28.08 -30.80
C SER A 134 21.56 27.71 -30.17
N ALA A 135 22.50 27.29 -31.02
CA ALA A 135 23.89 27.01 -30.70
C ALA A 135 24.67 28.24 -30.19
#